data_AF-A0A1I1TSG3-F1
#
_entry.id   AF-A0A1I1TSG3-F1
#
_cell.length_a   1.000
_cell.length_b   1.000
_cell.length_c   1.000
_cell.angle_alpha   90.00
_cell.angle_beta   90.00
_cell.angle_gamma   90.00
#
_symmetry.space_group_name_H-M   'P 1'
#
loop_
_entity.id
_entity.type
_entity.pdbx_description
1 polymer ?
#
loop_
_entity_poly.entity_id
_entity_poly.type
_entity_poly.pdbx_seq_one_letter_code
_entity_poly.pdbx_strand_id
1 'polypeptide(L)'
;MYASILVALSLVLSPAPGVCRSAPSQPAQAERVLLPPASRGVPKPPPAKRERLAASASVAIDTAAAGEEGQLMNPRIQARVVDAMKAFNITEGKDAGLPQVAIKVSELGGDAIGWSYTIDVRHGSDQAISGGSLRGECVDCIEKELVEKVGTDARLALQQLRVYIDEYNAKVDADNKQAEAAAAPPSAEAGAATPGAPEAAAGPGADASPMHPLCKAGIGLMAAGVVGIGVGIGLAVLPDRQIDPNIGYELRSTTVPGYVTLGIGGAAALAGVALFVVGHRKARASQTALVPSFGAGVVGLQWSGRF
;
A
#
# COMPACT_ATOMS: atom_id res chain seq x y z
N MET A 1 -18.44 -6.28 13.33
CA MET A 1 -18.77 -4.83 13.21
C MET A 1 -17.87 -4.04 12.25
N TYR A 2 -16.80 -4.59 11.66
CA TYR A 2 -15.94 -3.87 10.71
C TYR A 2 -16.46 -3.84 9.25
N ALA A 3 -17.33 -4.78 8.87
CA ALA A 3 -17.82 -4.88 7.49
C ALA A 3 -18.76 -3.72 7.07
N SER A 4 -19.48 -3.11 8.01
CA SER A 4 -20.42 -2.01 7.70
C SER A 4 -19.73 -0.65 7.49
N ILE A 5 -18.50 -0.46 8.00
CA ILE A 5 -17.75 0.80 7.86
C ILE A 5 -17.11 0.91 6.46
N LEU A 6 -16.70 -0.21 5.86
CA LEU A 6 -16.09 -0.23 4.53
C LEU A 6 -17.08 0.08 3.39
N VAL A 7 -18.35 -0.26 3.55
CA VAL A 7 -19.41 0.02 2.56
C VAL A 7 -19.81 1.51 2.57
N ALA A 8 -19.71 2.19 3.72
CA ALA A 8 -19.98 3.62 3.81
C ALA A 8 -18.85 4.48 3.22
N LEU A 9 -17.60 4.03 3.30
CA LEU A 9 -16.46 4.76 2.74
C LEU A 9 -16.42 4.72 1.20
N SER A 10 -16.91 3.63 0.59
CA SER A 10 -16.88 3.43 -0.86
C SER A 10 -17.87 4.31 -1.63
N LEU A 11 -18.87 4.91 -0.96
CA LEU A 11 -19.81 5.86 -1.57
C LEU A 11 -19.30 7.31 -1.60
N VAL A 12 -18.28 7.66 -0.80
CA VAL A 12 -17.76 9.04 -0.70
C VAL A 12 -16.57 9.31 -1.63
N LEU A 13 -15.93 8.26 -2.15
CA LEU A 13 -14.76 8.37 -3.02
C LEU A 13 -15.07 8.37 -4.52
N SER A 14 -16.35 8.48 -4.93
CA SER A 14 -16.68 8.66 -6.34
C SER A 14 -16.30 10.07 -6.79
N PRO A 15 -15.23 10.26 -7.59
CA PRO A 15 -14.80 11.58 -8.01
C PRO A 15 -15.71 12.03 -9.16
N ALA A 16 -16.51 13.07 -8.93
CA ALA A 16 -17.15 13.79 -10.03
C ALA A 16 -16.04 14.54 -10.80
N PRO A 17 -15.84 14.29 -12.11
CA PRO A 17 -14.87 15.00 -12.90
C PRO A 17 -15.45 16.38 -13.25
N GLY A 18 -14.87 17.43 -12.66
CA GLY A 18 -15.34 18.79 -12.87
C GLY A 18 -14.24 19.82 -12.64
N VAL A 19 -13.02 19.55 -13.13
CA VAL A 19 -11.96 20.57 -13.18
C VAL A 19 -12.02 21.26 -14.53
N CYS A 20 -12.49 22.51 -14.49
CA CYS A 20 -12.49 23.46 -15.58
C CYS A 20 -11.08 23.60 -16.18
N ARG A 21 -10.90 23.14 -17.42
CA ARG A 21 -9.76 23.46 -18.26
C ARG A 21 -10.14 24.71 -19.06
N SER A 22 -9.56 25.85 -18.71
CA SER A 22 -9.63 27.08 -19.49
C SER A 22 -8.98 26.86 -20.87
N ALA A 23 -9.77 27.03 -21.92
CA ALA A 23 -9.32 26.97 -23.31
C ALA A 23 -8.59 28.27 -23.70
N PRO A 24 -7.41 28.22 -24.33
CA PRO A 24 -6.89 29.35 -25.08
C PRO A 24 -7.53 29.39 -26.48
N SER A 25 -7.95 30.59 -26.88
CA SER A 25 -8.44 30.92 -28.20
C SER A 25 -7.29 31.04 -29.21
N GLN A 26 -7.32 30.25 -30.29
CA GLN A 26 -6.60 30.56 -31.52
C GLN A 26 -7.38 30.04 -32.74
N PRO A 27 -7.76 30.91 -33.68
CA PRO A 27 -8.06 30.52 -35.04
C PRO A 27 -6.88 30.90 -35.94
N ALA A 28 -6.20 29.92 -36.54
CA ALA A 28 -5.33 30.15 -37.69
C ALA A 28 -5.31 28.89 -38.57
N GLN A 29 -6.16 28.97 -39.59
CA GLN A 29 -6.08 28.43 -40.94
C GLN A 29 -5.43 27.06 -41.20
N ALA A 30 -6.27 26.23 -41.82
CA ALA A 30 -6.01 24.92 -42.35
C ALA A 30 -4.95 24.90 -43.45
N GLU A 31 -3.85 24.20 -43.18
CA GLU A 31 -3.06 23.53 -44.20
C GLU A 31 -3.41 22.03 -44.13
N ARG A 32 -4.17 21.55 -45.12
CA ARG A 32 -4.52 20.12 -45.24
C ARG A 32 -3.28 19.33 -45.68
N VAL A 33 -2.40 19.05 -44.73
CA VAL A 33 -1.38 18.02 -44.87
C VAL A 33 -2.10 16.67 -44.86
N LEU A 34 -2.09 15.96 -45.99
CA LEU A 34 -2.54 14.57 -46.06
C LEU A 34 -1.66 13.72 -45.14
N LEU A 35 -2.15 13.45 -43.94
CA LEU A 35 -1.54 12.48 -43.02
C LEU A 35 -1.64 11.08 -43.66
N PRO A 36 -0.54 10.29 -43.66
CA PRO A 36 -0.57 8.91 -44.11
C PRO A 36 -1.61 8.11 -43.33
N PRO A 37 -2.21 7.07 -43.95
CA PRO A 37 -3.24 6.27 -43.30
C PRO A 37 -2.71 5.74 -41.96
N ALA A 38 -3.43 6.06 -40.88
CA ALA A 38 -3.10 5.61 -39.53
C ALA A 38 -2.88 4.10 -39.57
N SER A 39 -1.63 3.68 -39.36
CA SER A 39 -1.28 2.26 -39.25
C SER A 39 -2.17 1.67 -38.16
N ARG A 40 -3.03 0.71 -38.52
CA ARG A 40 -3.79 -0.08 -37.54
C ARG A 40 -2.77 -0.71 -36.59
N GLY A 41 -2.62 -0.12 -35.42
CA GLY A 41 -1.64 -0.55 -34.43
C GLY A 41 -1.89 -2.01 -34.10
N VAL A 42 -0.89 -2.85 -34.33
CA VAL A 42 -0.94 -4.25 -33.90
C VAL A 42 -1.20 -4.23 -32.38
N PRO A 43 -2.26 -4.89 -31.89
CA PRO A 43 -2.56 -4.91 -30.46
C PRO A 43 -1.34 -5.45 -29.72
N LYS A 44 -0.81 -4.65 -28.78
CA LYS A 44 0.31 -5.04 -27.93
C LYS A 44 -0.10 -6.32 -27.17
N PRO A 45 0.71 -7.41 -27.22
CA PRO A 45 0.37 -8.62 -26.50
C PRO A 45 0.18 -8.30 -25.01
N PRO A 46 -0.80 -8.94 -24.35
CA PRO A 46 -1.06 -8.71 -22.94
C PRO A 46 0.20 -9.00 -22.11
N PRO A 47 0.47 -8.24 -21.04
CA PRO A 47 1.60 -8.50 -20.18
C PRO A 47 1.49 -9.92 -19.60
N ALA A 48 2.59 -10.67 -19.62
CA ALA A 48 2.63 -12.01 -19.03
C ALA A 48 2.30 -11.92 -17.53
N LYS A 49 1.42 -12.81 -17.06
CA LYS A 49 1.08 -12.92 -15.63
C LYS A 49 2.35 -13.28 -14.86
N ARG A 50 2.59 -12.58 -13.75
CA ARG A 50 3.68 -12.95 -12.85
C ARG A 50 3.30 -14.20 -12.09
N GLU A 51 4.25 -15.12 -11.97
CA GLU A 51 4.06 -16.39 -11.28
C GLU A 51 4.24 -16.21 -9.77
N ARG A 52 3.43 -16.94 -9.00
CA ARG A 52 3.55 -16.99 -7.54
C ARG A 52 4.76 -17.82 -7.15
N LEU A 53 5.40 -17.45 -6.04
CA LEU A 53 6.41 -18.29 -5.41
C LEU A 53 5.74 -19.51 -4.77
N ALA A 54 6.19 -20.69 -5.15
CA ALA A 54 5.89 -21.92 -4.44
C ALA A 54 6.45 -21.85 -3.01
N ALA A 55 5.80 -22.55 -2.07
CA ALA A 55 6.33 -22.75 -0.73
C ALA A 55 7.48 -23.79 -0.76
N SER A 56 8.55 -23.42 -1.45
CA SER A 56 9.72 -24.26 -1.69
C SER A 56 10.99 -23.43 -1.54
N ALA A 57 12.05 -24.06 -1.03
CA ALA A 57 13.35 -23.44 -0.91
C ALA A 57 14.46 -24.46 -1.15
N SER A 58 15.61 -24.01 -1.65
CA SER A 58 16.82 -24.81 -1.73
C SER A 58 17.66 -24.61 -0.47
N VAL A 59 18.41 -25.65 -0.08
CA VAL A 59 19.33 -25.59 1.07
C VAL A 59 20.75 -25.74 0.55
N ALA A 60 21.61 -24.80 0.89
CA ALA A 60 23.04 -24.84 0.56
C ALA A 60 23.85 -24.77 1.86
N ILE A 61 24.64 -25.80 2.14
CA ILE A 61 25.42 -25.89 3.37
C ILE A 61 26.89 -25.97 3.00
N ASP A 62 27.65 -24.97 3.44
CA ASP A 62 29.09 -24.89 3.30
C ASP A 62 29.75 -25.05 4.67
N THR A 63 30.39 -26.21 4.85
CA THR A 63 31.15 -26.56 6.06
C THR A 63 32.64 -26.70 5.75
N ALA A 64 33.10 -26.24 4.58
CA ALA A 64 34.49 -26.42 4.15
C ALA A 64 35.50 -25.71 5.07
N ALA A 65 35.07 -24.63 5.74
CA ALA A 65 35.87 -23.87 6.70
C ALA A 65 35.80 -24.42 8.14
N ALA A 66 35.11 -25.54 8.36
CA ALA A 66 34.94 -26.16 9.68
C ALA A 66 35.83 -27.40 9.90
N GLY A 67 36.95 -27.49 9.15
CA GLY A 67 37.92 -28.59 9.29
C GLY A 67 37.40 -29.97 8.86
N GLU A 68 38.03 -31.02 9.37
CA GLU A 68 37.64 -32.41 9.08
C GLU A 68 36.27 -32.75 9.67
N GLU A 69 35.93 -32.19 10.83
CA GLU A 69 34.63 -32.38 11.48
C GLU A 69 33.48 -31.82 10.63
N GLY A 70 33.72 -30.70 9.93
CA GLY A 70 32.75 -30.07 9.03
C GLY A 70 32.12 -31.00 7.99
N GLN A 71 32.84 -32.03 7.53
CA GLN A 71 32.29 -33.01 6.57
C GLN A 71 31.22 -33.89 7.20
N LEU A 72 31.36 -34.24 8.48
CA LEU A 72 30.38 -35.04 9.22
C LEU A 72 29.15 -34.22 9.64
N MET A 73 29.34 -32.92 9.83
CA MET A 73 28.28 -31.99 10.22
C MET A 73 27.30 -31.71 9.07
N ASN A 74 27.79 -31.61 7.84
CA ASN A 74 26.98 -31.22 6.67
C ASN A 74 25.66 -32.02 6.54
N PRO A 75 25.66 -33.37 6.49
CA PRO A 75 24.42 -34.13 6.38
C PRO A 75 23.52 -34.01 7.63
N ARG A 76 24.09 -33.79 8.82
CA ARG A 76 23.32 -33.64 10.07
C ARG A 76 22.64 -32.27 10.14
N ILE A 77 23.33 -31.21 9.75
CA ILE A 77 22.75 -29.87 9.58
C ILE A 77 21.66 -29.93 8.52
N GLN A 78 21.93 -30.56 7.37
CA GLN A 78 20.93 -30.70 6.31
C GLN A 78 19.65 -31.39 6.81
N ALA A 79 19.78 -32.52 7.50
CA ALA A 79 18.62 -33.22 8.07
C ALA A 79 17.82 -32.34 9.02
N ARG A 80 18.48 -31.59 9.92
CA ARG A 80 17.80 -30.67 10.86
C ARG A 80 17.10 -29.52 10.16
N VAL A 81 17.72 -28.94 9.14
CA VAL A 81 17.16 -27.82 8.37
C VAL A 81 15.96 -28.29 7.55
N VAL A 82 16.05 -29.44 6.89
CA VAL A 82 14.91 -30.02 6.15
C VAL A 82 13.75 -30.34 7.09
N ASP A 83 14.01 -30.87 8.28
CA ASP A 83 12.95 -31.10 9.27
C ASP A 83 12.34 -29.78 9.77
N ALA A 84 13.13 -28.72 9.93
CA ALA A 84 12.61 -27.38 10.21
C ALA A 84 11.76 -26.84 9.05
N MET A 85 12.19 -27.02 7.80
CA MET A 85 11.41 -26.60 6.62
C MET A 85 10.04 -27.26 6.57
N LYS A 86 9.97 -28.57 6.83
CA LYS A 86 8.71 -29.32 6.92
C LYS A 86 7.77 -28.72 7.98
N ALA A 87 8.30 -28.31 9.13
CA ALA A 87 7.50 -27.70 10.20
C ALA A 87 6.84 -26.38 9.77
N PHE A 88 7.40 -25.67 8.80
CA PHE A 88 6.84 -24.43 8.23
C PHE A 88 6.10 -24.66 6.89
N ASN A 89 5.82 -25.91 6.51
CA ASN A 89 5.23 -26.28 5.22
C ASN A 89 6.03 -25.75 4.00
N ILE A 90 7.36 -25.76 4.12
CA ILE A 90 8.28 -25.42 3.03
C ILE A 90 8.88 -26.73 2.52
N THR A 91 8.77 -26.96 1.21
CA THR A 91 9.33 -28.14 0.55
C THR A 91 10.75 -27.87 0.06
N GLU A 92 11.62 -28.88 0.11
CA GLU A 92 12.97 -28.75 -0.47
C GLU A 92 12.87 -28.77 -2.00
N GLY A 93 13.40 -27.74 -2.65
CA GLY A 93 13.42 -27.61 -4.11
C GLY A 93 14.85 -27.51 -4.64
N LYS A 94 15.02 -27.79 -5.94
CA LYS A 94 16.31 -27.77 -6.64
C LYS A 94 16.44 -26.64 -7.67
N ASP A 95 15.38 -25.88 -7.86
CA ASP A 95 15.35 -24.85 -8.90
C ASP A 95 16.10 -23.59 -8.46
N ALA A 96 16.93 -23.04 -9.34
CA ALA A 96 17.73 -21.83 -9.06
C ALA A 96 16.89 -20.56 -8.86
N GLY A 97 15.61 -20.59 -9.22
CA GLY A 97 14.67 -19.49 -8.99
C GLY A 97 14.03 -19.50 -7.60
N LEU A 98 14.21 -20.57 -6.81
CA LEU A 98 13.65 -20.66 -5.48
C LEU A 98 14.49 -19.88 -4.47
N PRO A 99 13.89 -19.41 -3.37
CA PRO A 99 14.64 -18.95 -2.21
C PRO A 99 15.67 -19.99 -1.77
N GLN A 100 16.86 -19.56 -1.41
CA GLN A 100 17.96 -20.39 -0.93
C GLN A 100 18.27 -20.07 0.53
N VAL A 101 18.30 -21.10 1.38
CA VAL A 101 18.81 -21.04 2.75
C VAL A 101 20.28 -21.46 2.70
N ALA A 102 21.17 -20.48 2.71
CA ALA A 102 22.61 -20.69 2.68
C ALA A 102 23.17 -20.68 4.12
N ILE A 103 23.73 -21.80 4.54
CA ILE A 103 24.34 -21.96 5.87
C ILE A 103 25.84 -22.12 5.66
N LYS A 104 26.62 -21.26 6.31
CA LYS A 104 28.08 -21.38 6.37
C LYS A 104 28.51 -21.66 7.78
N VAL A 105 29.41 -22.61 7.95
CA VAL A 105 30.02 -22.95 9.24
C VAL A 105 31.53 -22.86 9.10
N SER A 106 32.17 -22.17 10.03
CA SER A 106 33.61 -22.03 10.11
C SER A 106 34.09 -22.24 11.54
N GLU A 107 35.29 -22.81 11.70
CA GLU A 107 35.96 -22.86 13.00
C GLU A 107 36.21 -21.44 13.55
N LEU A 108 36.07 -21.29 14.86
CA LEU A 108 36.54 -20.08 15.56
C LEU A 108 38.06 -20.09 15.53
N GLY A 109 38.67 -19.03 14.99
CA GLY A 109 40.12 -18.88 15.00
C GLY A 109 40.66 -18.40 16.36
N GLY A 110 41.97 -18.58 16.57
CA GLY A 110 42.66 -18.14 17.79
C GLY A 110 42.72 -19.21 18.87
N ASP A 111 42.59 -18.81 20.14
CA ASP A 111 42.61 -19.71 21.30
C ASP A 111 41.22 -20.27 21.67
N ALA A 112 40.15 -19.81 21.01
CA ALA A 112 38.79 -20.24 21.28
C ALA A 112 38.47 -21.53 20.53
N ILE A 113 37.97 -22.54 21.24
CA ILE A 113 37.50 -23.79 20.64
C ILE A 113 36.02 -23.63 20.30
N GLY A 114 35.62 -23.96 19.07
CA GLY A 114 34.22 -23.95 18.65
C GLY A 114 34.02 -23.47 17.22
N TRP A 115 32.80 -23.04 16.91
CA TRP A 115 32.40 -22.66 15.55
C TRP A 115 31.58 -21.38 15.51
N SER A 116 31.76 -20.61 14.44
CA SER A 116 30.84 -19.56 14.02
C SER A 116 30.03 -20.04 12.83
N TYR A 117 28.77 -19.64 12.76
CA TYR A 117 27.92 -19.93 11.62
C TYR A 117 27.11 -18.72 11.19
N THR A 118 26.77 -18.69 9.90
CA THR A 118 25.86 -17.70 9.31
C THR A 118 24.77 -18.42 8.54
N ILE A 119 23.53 -18.01 8.74
CA ILE A 119 22.35 -18.49 8.00
C ILE A 119 21.84 -17.31 7.20
N ASP A 120 21.99 -17.34 5.88
CA ASP A 120 21.51 -16.32 4.96
C ASP A 120 20.35 -16.88 4.14
N VAL A 121 19.21 -16.20 4.14
CA VAL A 121 18.11 -16.49 3.21
C VAL A 121 18.14 -15.50 2.04
N ARG A 122 18.28 -16.03 0.83
CA ARG A 122 18.39 -15.26 -0.43
C ARG A 122 17.29 -15.68 -1.39
N HIS A 123 16.85 -14.78 -2.26
CA HIS A 123 15.94 -15.10 -3.36
C HIS A 123 16.51 -14.56 -4.68
N GLY A 124 16.60 -15.42 -5.70
CA GLY A 124 17.35 -15.11 -6.92
C GLY A 124 18.86 -15.09 -6.69
N SER A 125 19.61 -14.53 -7.64
CA SER A 125 21.08 -14.62 -7.60
C SER A 125 21.70 -13.92 -6.39
N ASP A 126 21.14 -12.81 -5.90
CA ASP A 126 21.83 -11.99 -4.88
C ASP A 126 20.91 -11.18 -3.94
N GLN A 127 19.59 -11.35 -4.00
CA GLN A 127 18.71 -10.53 -3.15
C GLN A 127 18.56 -11.17 -1.76
N ALA A 128 19.32 -10.64 -0.80
CA ALA A 128 19.14 -10.99 0.62
C ALA A 128 17.74 -10.56 1.08
N ILE A 129 17.03 -11.47 1.76
CA ILE A 129 15.74 -11.16 2.36
C ILE A 129 16.00 -10.37 3.65
N SER A 130 15.29 -9.25 3.83
CA SER A 130 15.42 -8.43 5.04
C SER A 130 15.09 -9.25 6.28
N GLY A 131 16.00 -9.30 7.25
CA GLY A 131 15.84 -10.12 8.47
C GLY A 131 16.07 -11.62 8.27
N GLY A 132 16.41 -12.07 7.04
CA GLY A 132 16.75 -13.45 6.74
C GLY A 132 18.21 -13.82 6.96
N SER A 133 19.03 -12.92 7.53
CA SER A 133 20.43 -13.21 7.87
C SER A 133 20.57 -13.31 9.39
N LEU A 134 21.08 -14.44 9.85
CA LEU A 134 21.39 -14.70 11.25
C LEU A 134 22.85 -15.11 11.36
N ARG A 135 23.53 -14.61 12.39
CA ARG A 135 24.89 -15.01 12.72
C ARG A 135 24.90 -15.50 14.16
N GLY A 136 25.55 -16.64 14.39
CA GLY A 136 25.70 -17.21 15.71
C GLY A 136 27.09 -17.77 15.91
N GLU A 137 27.47 -17.90 17.18
CA GLU A 137 28.75 -18.46 17.60
C GLU A 137 28.46 -19.51 18.68
N CYS A 138 29.24 -20.58 18.68
CA CYS A 138 29.11 -21.74 19.56
C CYS A 138 30.50 -22.02 20.12
N VAL A 139 30.80 -21.39 21.26
CA VAL A 139 32.08 -21.48 21.96
C VAL A 139 32.04 -22.66 22.93
N ASP A 140 33.14 -23.41 22.99
CA ASP A 140 33.32 -24.60 23.85
C ASP A 140 32.21 -25.66 23.69
N CYS A 141 31.58 -25.71 22.52
CA CYS A 141 30.50 -26.64 22.25
C CYS A 141 30.99 -27.86 21.47
N ILE A 142 30.23 -28.95 21.52
CA ILE A 142 30.48 -30.14 20.69
C ILE A 142 29.68 -30.08 19.39
N GLU A 143 30.06 -30.91 18.42
CA GLU A 143 29.38 -31.04 17.11
C GLU A 143 27.85 -31.11 17.22
N LYS A 144 27.33 -31.92 18.15
CA LYS A 144 25.89 -32.11 18.38
C LYS A 144 25.20 -30.82 18.82
N GLU A 145 25.85 -30.04 19.68
CA GLU A 145 25.29 -28.78 20.20
C GLU A 145 25.26 -27.72 19.10
N LEU A 146 26.30 -27.65 18.25
CA LEU A 146 26.28 -26.76 17.09
C LEU A 146 25.14 -27.14 16.14
N VAL A 147 24.96 -28.43 15.82
CA VAL A 147 23.87 -28.89 14.94
C VAL A 147 22.49 -28.53 15.50
N GLU A 148 22.28 -28.68 16.81
CA GLU A 148 21.03 -28.30 17.48
C GLU A 148 20.81 -26.78 17.48
N LYS A 149 21.87 -26.01 17.68
CA LYS A 149 21.84 -24.54 17.65
C LYS A 149 21.53 -24.01 16.24
N VAL A 150 22.24 -24.49 15.22
CA VAL A 150 21.99 -24.17 13.81
C VAL A 150 20.57 -24.55 13.41
N GLY A 151 20.07 -25.72 13.84
CA GLY A 151 18.69 -26.13 13.58
C GLY A 151 17.64 -25.22 14.23
N THR A 152 17.94 -24.69 15.43
CA THR A 152 17.06 -23.75 16.13
C THR A 152 17.03 -22.39 15.43
N ASP A 153 18.19 -21.85 15.08
CA ASP A 153 18.28 -20.55 14.38
C ASP A 153 17.75 -20.64 12.94
N ALA A 154 17.92 -21.79 12.28
CA ALA A 154 17.31 -22.05 10.98
C ALA A 154 15.79 -21.94 11.04
N ARG A 155 15.13 -22.33 12.14
CA ARG A 155 13.67 -22.13 12.30
C ARG A 155 13.29 -20.66 12.30
N LEU A 156 14.10 -19.80 12.93
CA LEU A 156 13.86 -18.36 12.94
C LEU A 156 14.03 -17.78 11.52
N ALA A 157 15.07 -18.18 10.79
CA ALA A 157 15.27 -17.79 9.39
C ALA A 157 14.12 -18.27 8.48
N LEU A 158 13.63 -19.50 8.68
CA LEU A 158 12.53 -20.08 7.92
C LEU A 158 11.18 -19.41 8.21
N GLN A 159 10.96 -18.94 9.44
CA GLN A 159 9.80 -18.11 9.77
C GLN A 159 9.81 -16.80 8.96
N GLN A 160 10.96 -16.14 8.86
CA GLN A 160 11.11 -14.93 8.03
C GLN A 160 10.91 -15.22 6.55
N LEU A 161 11.44 -16.35 6.07
CA LEU A 161 11.20 -16.81 4.69
C LEU A 161 9.69 -17.02 4.42
N ARG A 162 8.94 -17.56 5.38
CA ARG A 162 7.50 -17.76 5.22
C ARG A 162 6.77 -16.43 5.04
N VAL A 163 7.06 -15.45 5.89
CA VAL A 163 6.50 -14.09 5.79
C VAL A 163 6.82 -13.49 4.43
N TYR A 164 8.06 -13.62 3.98
CA TYR A 164 8.49 -13.14 2.67
C TYR A 164 7.72 -13.77 1.50
N ILE A 165 7.51 -15.10 1.52
CA ILE A 165 6.75 -15.81 0.48
C ILE A 165 5.31 -15.29 0.43
N ASP A 166 4.67 -15.11 1.58
CA ASP A 166 3.29 -14.64 1.67
C ASP A 166 3.17 -13.18 1.18
N GLU A 167 4.09 -12.29 1.57
CA GLU A 167 4.15 -10.90 1.09
C GLU A 167 4.41 -10.80 -0.42
N TYR A 168 5.36 -11.59 -0.94
CA TYR A 168 5.65 -11.62 -2.37
C TYR A 168 4.43 -12.08 -3.17
N ASN A 169 3.76 -13.14 -2.72
CA ASN A 169 2.57 -13.67 -3.39
C ASN A 169 1.40 -12.67 -3.36
N ALA A 170 1.20 -11.97 -2.24
CA ALA A 170 0.20 -10.90 -2.15
C ALA A 170 0.49 -9.76 -3.14
N LYS A 171 1.76 -9.39 -3.32
CA LYS A 171 2.18 -8.39 -4.31
C LYS A 171 1.95 -8.87 -5.74
N VAL A 172 2.33 -10.10 -6.06
CA VAL A 172 2.09 -10.71 -7.38
C VAL A 172 0.60 -10.73 -7.71
N ASP A 173 -0.26 -11.04 -6.75
CA ASP A 173 -1.71 -11.02 -6.93
C ASP A 173 -2.25 -9.62 -7.20
N ALA A 174 -1.77 -8.62 -6.47
CA ALA A 174 -2.14 -7.22 -6.69
C ALA A 174 -1.72 -6.74 -8.09
N ASP A 175 -0.48 -7.05 -8.49
CA ASP A 175 0.05 -6.70 -9.82
C ASP A 175 -0.72 -7.38 -10.94
N ASN A 176 -1.04 -8.68 -10.79
CA ASN A 176 -1.82 -9.44 -11.76
C ASN A 176 -3.26 -8.89 -11.87
N LYS A 177 -3.89 -8.52 -10.75
CA LYS A 177 -5.22 -7.90 -10.75
C LYS A 177 -5.21 -6.52 -11.42
N GLN A 178 -4.16 -5.73 -11.19
CA GLN A 178 -4.00 -4.43 -11.85
C GLN A 178 -3.78 -4.60 -13.36
N ALA A 179 -2.98 -5.58 -13.77
CA ALA A 179 -2.75 -5.91 -15.17
C ALA A 179 -4.05 -6.38 -15.87
N GLU A 180 -4.87 -7.18 -15.19
CA GLU A 180 -6.18 -7.62 -15.70
C GLU A 180 -7.16 -6.44 -15.84
N ALA A 181 -7.23 -5.56 -14.83
CA ALA A 181 -8.05 -4.34 -14.90
C ALA A 181 -7.60 -3.38 -16.01
N ALA A 182 -6.29 -3.29 -16.29
CA ALA A 182 -5.74 -2.46 -17.36
C ALA A 182 -5.94 -3.08 -18.76
N ALA A 183 -6.03 -4.42 -18.84
CA ALA A 183 -6.28 -5.14 -20.09
C ALA A 183 -7.78 -5.24 -20.42
N ALA A 184 -8.66 -5.07 -19.44
CA ALA A 184 -10.09 -5.00 -19.69
C ALA A 184 -10.40 -3.85 -20.67
N PRO A 185 -11.11 -4.11 -21.79
CA PRO A 185 -11.51 -3.03 -22.69
C PRO A 185 -12.27 -1.99 -21.87
N PRO A 186 -12.07 -0.68 -22.14
CA PRO A 186 -12.84 0.35 -21.45
C PRO A 186 -14.31 0.01 -21.66
N SER A 187 -15.01 -0.40 -20.60
CA SER A 187 -16.40 -0.83 -20.69
C SER A 187 -17.17 0.20 -21.50
N ALA A 188 -17.65 -0.19 -22.67
CA ALA A 188 -18.39 0.66 -23.60
C ALA A 188 -19.77 1.09 -23.05
N GLU A 189 -20.06 0.81 -21.77
CA GLU A 189 -21.37 1.02 -21.14
C GLU A 189 -21.53 2.38 -20.43
N ALA A 190 -20.59 3.31 -20.54
CA ALA A 190 -20.86 4.71 -20.16
C ALA A 190 -21.53 5.54 -21.27
N GLY A 191 -21.89 4.91 -22.41
CA GLY A 191 -22.41 5.57 -23.61
C GLY A 191 -23.83 5.19 -24.00
N ALA A 192 -24.77 4.98 -23.08
CA ALA A 192 -26.20 4.88 -23.43
C ALA A 192 -27.19 5.23 -22.30
N ALA A 193 -26.75 5.90 -21.24
CA ALA A 193 -27.69 6.60 -20.37
C ALA A 193 -28.00 7.95 -21.01
N THR A 194 -28.86 7.95 -22.04
CA THR A 194 -29.59 9.14 -22.48
C THR A 194 -30.29 9.69 -21.23
N PRO A 195 -29.88 10.83 -20.65
CA PRO A 195 -30.73 11.51 -19.71
C PRO A 195 -31.87 12.04 -20.57
N GLY A 196 -33.05 11.42 -20.46
CA GLY A 196 -34.29 12.10 -20.77
C GLY A 196 -34.44 13.26 -19.79
N ALA A 197 -33.67 14.32 -19.99
CA ALA A 197 -33.98 15.62 -19.45
C ALA A 197 -35.01 16.24 -20.41
N PRO A 198 -36.16 16.71 -19.89
CA PRO A 198 -37.05 17.54 -20.69
C PRO A 198 -36.27 18.75 -21.20
N GLU A 199 -36.47 19.03 -22.47
CA GLU A 199 -35.97 20.18 -23.21
C GLU A 199 -36.20 21.48 -22.43
N ALA A 200 -35.20 21.88 -21.65
CA ALA A 200 -35.10 23.21 -21.06
C ALA A 200 -33.92 23.88 -21.74
N ALA A 201 -34.25 24.82 -22.62
CA ALA A 201 -33.35 25.63 -23.42
C ALA A 201 -32.12 26.10 -22.63
N ALA A 202 -30.93 25.78 -23.15
CA ALA A 202 -29.67 26.35 -22.69
C ALA A 202 -29.63 27.84 -23.08
N GLY A 203 -29.83 28.71 -22.08
CA GLY A 203 -29.31 30.07 -22.13
C GLY A 203 -27.78 30.05 -21.89
N PRO A 204 -27.00 30.86 -22.62
CA PRO A 204 -25.57 31.00 -22.38
C PRO A 204 -25.32 31.93 -21.18
N GLY A 205 -24.51 31.47 -20.22
CA GLY A 205 -24.03 32.30 -19.11
C GLY A 205 -24.38 31.77 -17.72
N ALA A 206 -23.87 30.59 -17.35
CA ALA A 206 -23.88 30.17 -15.94
C ALA A 206 -22.66 30.78 -15.25
N ASP A 207 -22.82 32.01 -14.77
CA ASP A 207 -21.92 32.63 -13.81
C ASP A 207 -21.69 31.65 -12.65
N ALA A 208 -20.42 31.30 -12.42
CA ALA A 208 -20.00 30.47 -11.31
C ALA A 208 -20.45 31.14 -10.01
N SER A 209 -21.60 30.70 -9.49
CA SER A 209 -22.17 31.27 -8.27
C SER A 209 -21.13 31.14 -7.16
N PRO A 210 -20.78 32.24 -6.47
CA PRO A 210 -19.72 32.23 -5.46
C PRO A 210 -20.10 31.24 -4.36
N MET A 211 -19.41 30.09 -4.33
CA MET A 211 -19.58 29.10 -3.28
C MET A 211 -19.38 29.76 -1.92
N HIS A 212 -20.33 29.53 -1.02
CA HIS A 212 -20.30 30.05 0.34
C HIS A 212 -18.96 29.67 1.02
N PRO A 213 -18.24 30.60 1.68
CA PRO A 213 -16.89 30.37 2.21
C PRO A 213 -16.81 29.19 3.18
N LEU A 214 -17.86 28.95 3.96
CA LEU A 214 -18.00 27.77 4.84
C LEU A 214 -17.92 26.44 4.09
N CYS A 215 -18.41 26.35 2.86
CA CYS A 215 -18.38 25.13 2.06
C CYS A 215 -16.95 24.84 1.57
N LYS A 216 -16.22 25.88 1.12
CA LYS A 216 -14.80 25.77 0.75
C LYS A 216 -13.93 25.35 1.94
N ALA A 217 -14.17 25.93 3.12
CA ALA A 217 -13.48 25.56 4.34
C ALA A 217 -13.75 24.10 4.74
N GLY A 218 -14.99 23.63 4.62
CA GLY A 218 -15.37 22.24 4.89
C GLY A 218 -14.65 21.22 4.00
N ILE A 219 -14.54 21.50 2.69
CA ILE A 219 -13.83 20.63 1.74
C ILE A 219 -12.33 20.57 2.07
N GLY A 220 -11.71 21.72 2.36
CA GLY A 220 -10.29 21.77 2.75
C GLY A 220 -10.00 20.97 4.02
N LEU A 221 -10.87 21.08 5.03
CA LEU A 221 -10.70 20.38 6.30
C LEU A 221 -10.92 18.86 6.16
N MET A 222 -11.87 18.43 5.31
CA MET A 222 -12.04 17.01 4.97
C MET A 222 -10.81 16.43 4.29
N ALA A 223 -10.25 17.12 3.28
CA ALA A 223 -9.07 16.65 2.56
C ALA A 223 -7.86 16.49 3.51
N ALA A 224 -7.63 17.48 4.38
CA ALA A 224 -6.60 17.40 5.41
C ALA A 224 -6.84 16.25 6.40
N GLY A 225 -8.09 16.01 6.81
CA GLY A 225 -8.47 14.90 7.69
C GLY A 225 -8.18 13.53 7.08
N VAL A 226 -8.53 13.31 5.81
CA VAL A 226 -8.26 12.03 5.11
C VAL A 226 -6.77 11.77 5.00
N VAL A 227 -5.96 12.79 4.68
CA VAL A 227 -4.50 12.65 4.66
C VAL A 227 -3.96 12.30 6.05
N GLY A 228 -4.45 12.95 7.11
CA GLY A 228 -4.06 12.66 8.49
C GLY A 228 -4.38 11.22 8.92
N ILE A 229 -5.58 10.73 8.58
CA ILE A 229 -5.98 9.33 8.86
C ILE A 229 -5.08 8.35 8.08
N GLY A 230 -4.79 8.62 6.82
CA GLY A 230 -3.90 7.78 6.01
C GLY A 230 -2.50 7.66 6.59
N VAL A 231 -1.91 8.78 7.04
CA VAL A 231 -0.60 8.78 7.72
C VAL A 231 -0.67 8.04 9.05
N GLY A 232 -1.72 8.27 9.86
CA GLY A 232 -1.90 7.59 11.14
C GLY A 232 -2.04 6.08 11.02
N ILE A 233 -2.79 5.58 10.04
CA ILE A 233 -2.89 4.14 9.75
C ILE A 233 -1.53 3.59 9.29
N GLY A 234 -0.82 4.30 8.42
CA GLY A 234 0.52 3.91 7.99
C GLY A 234 1.47 3.72 9.17
N LEU A 235 1.50 4.67 10.11
CA LEU A 235 2.32 4.59 11.31
C LEU A 235 1.87 3.51 12.30
N ALA A 236 0.57 3.24 12.42
CA ALA A 236 0.04 2.24 13.34
C ALA A 236 0.21 0.79 12.83
N VAL A 237 0.29 0.59 11.51
CA VAL A 237 0.40 -0.73 10.88
C VAL A 237 1.85 -1.12 10.57
N LEU A 238 2.78 -0.15 10.54
CA LEU A 238 4.20 -0.45 10.42
C LEU A 238 4.62 -1.34 11.61
N PRO A 239 4.98 -2.61 11.36
CA PRO A 239 5.37 -3.51 12.44
C PRO A 239 6.59 -2.92 13.14
N ASP A 240 6.64 -3.07 14.46
CA ASP A 240 7.81 -2.73 15.25
C ASP A 240 9.00 -3.43 14.59
N ARG A 241 9.89 -2.65 13.95
CA ARG A 241 11.16 -3.19 13.48
C ARG A 241 11.88 -3.57 14.75
N GLN A 242 12.00 -4.86 15.01
CA GLN A 242 12.93 -5.36 16.01
C GLN A 242 14.32 -4.94 15.55
N ILE A 243 14.79 -3.84 16.11
CA ILE A 243 16.17 -3.39 15.97
C ILE A 243 16.94 -4.24 16.97
N ASP A 244 17.93 -4.93 16.42
CA ASP A 244 18.83 -5.90 17.05
C ASP A 244 19.20 -5.50 18.50
N PRO A 245 18.99 -6.37 19.51
CA PRO A 245 19.25 -6.07 20.92
C PRO A 245 20.70 -5.71 21.26
N ASN A 246 21.64 -5.87 20.32
CA ASN A 246 23.03 -5.47 20.49
C ASN A 246 23.33 -3.98 20.24
N ILE A 247 22.36 -3.19 19.75
CA ILE A 247 22.56 -1.76 19.52
C ILE A 247 21.76 -0.99 20.56
N GLY A 248 22.44 -0.56 21.64
CA GLY A 248 21.86 0.06 22.84
C GLY A 248 21.19 1.43 22.64
N TYR A 249 20.16 1.49 21.81
CA TYR A 249 19.24 2.62 21.70
C TYR A 249 17.92 2.28 22.37
N GLU A 250 17.40 3.21 23.18
CA GLU A 250 16.08 3.09 23.82
C GLU A 250 15.01 2.75 22.77
N LEU A 251 14.23 1.70 23.00
CA LEU A 251 13.04 1.38 22.22
C LEU A 251 12.06 2.57 22.28
N ARG A 252 12.11 3.44 21.28
CA ARG A 252 11.04 4.42 21.07
C ARG A 252 9.86 3.72 20.42
N SER A 253 8.89 3.37 21.26
CA SER A 253 7.57 2.90 20.84
C SER A 253 6.94 3.89 19.84
N THR A 254 6.81 3.48 18.58
CA THR A 254 6.20 4.27 17.49
C THR A 254 4.68 4.16 17.47
N THR A 255 4.10 3.25 18.25
CA THR A 255 2.64 3.04 18.31
C THR A 255 1.91 4.20 18.98
N VAL A 256 2.50 4.80 20.02
CA VAL A 256 1.91 5.95 20.72
C VAL A 256 1.69 7.15 19.78
N PRO A 257 2.68 7.65 19.01
CA PRO A 257 2.44 8.73 18.05
C PRO A 257 1.47 8.34 16.91
N GLY A 258 1.41 7.06 16.53
CA GLY A 258 0.44 6.53 15.56
C GLY A 258 -1.01 6.75 16.00
N TYR A 259 -1.37 6.40 17.24
CA TYR A 259 -2.73 6.60 17.76
C TYR A 259 -3.10 8.08 17.92
N VAL A 260 -2.13 8.92 18.31
CA VAL A 260 -2.36 10.37 18.46
C VAL A 260 -2.67 11.02 17.11
N THR A 261 -1.90 10.70 16.07
CA THR A 261 -2.12 11.24 14.72
C THR A 261 -3.45 10.78 14.12
N LEU A 262 -3.83 9.51 14.36
CA LEU A 262 -5.13 8.96 13.95
C LEU A 262 -6.29 9.68 14.65
N GLY A 263 -6.17 9.96 15.95
CA GLY A 263 -7.16 10.72 16.71
C GLY A 263 -7.35 12.15 16.19
N ILE A 264 -6.25 12.87 15.93
CA ILE A 264 -6.29 14.24 15.38
C ILE A 264 -6.92 14.25 13.97
N GLY A 265 -6.51 13.31 13.10
CA GLY A 265 -7.05 13.18 11.74
C GLY A 265 -8.55 12.86 11.74
N GLY A 266 -8.98 11.95 12.61
CA GLY A 266 -10.40 11.59 12.78
C GLY A 266 -11.26 12.77 13.25
N ALA A 267 -10.79 13.54 14.23
CA ALA A 267 -11.50 14.72 14.73
C ALA A 267 -11.63 15.80 13.65
N ALA A 268 -10.57 16.05 12.88
CA ALA A 268 -10.59 17.00 11.77
C ALA A 268 -11.58 16.58 10.67
N ALA A 269 -11.62 15.30 10.30
CA ALA A 269 -12.57 14.81 9.30
C ALA A 269 -14.04 15.02 9.73
N LEU A 270 -14.38 14.69 10.99
CA LEU A 270 -15.73 14.89 11.52
C LEU A 270 -16.14 16.37 11.58
N ALA A 271 -15.21 17.26 11.98
CA ALA A 271 -15.45 18.69 11.96
C ALA A 271 -15.69 19.21 10.53
N GLY A 272 -14.99 18.67 9.53
CA GLY A 272 -15.16 19.00 8.12
C GLY A 272 -16.55 18.61 7.59
N VAL A 273 -17.03 17.41 7.96
CA VAL A 273 -18.40 16.95 7.66
C VAL A 273 -19.45 17.89 8.27
N ALA A 274 -19.30 18.25 9.55
CA ALA A 274 -20.24 19.13 10.22
C ALA A 274 -20.33 20.51 9.54
N LEU A 275 -19.18 21.13 9.22
CA LEU A 275 -19.13 22.41 8.50
C LEU A 275 -19.72 22.33 7.10
N PHE A 276 -19.46 21.24 6.38
CA PHE A 276 -20.04 21.01 5.05
C PHE A 276 -21.57 20.92 5.11
N VAL A 277 -22.13 20.14 6.05
CA VAL A 277 -23.59 19.99 6.21
C VAL A 277 -24.24 21.32 6.59
N VAL A 278 -23.63 22.08 7.51
CA VAL A 278 -24.14 23.41 7.91
C VAL A 278 -24.07 24.40 6.75
N GLY A 279 -22.97 24.41 6.00
CA GLY A 279 -22.80 25.25 4.81
C GLY A 279 -23.82 24.92 3.72
N HIS A 280 -24.06 23.63 3.46
CA HIS A 280 -25.03 23.18 2.47
C HIS A 280 -26.48 23.51 2.87
N ARG A 281 -26.82 23.38 4.17
CA ARG A 281 -28.14 23.79 4.68
C ARG A 281 -28.36 25.30 4.57
N LYS A 282 -27.36 26.12 4.91
CA LYS A 282 -27.45 27.58 4.76
C LYS A 282 -27.51 28.04 3.30
N ALA A 283 -26.83 27.35 2.39
CA ALA A 283 -26.88 27.65 0.97
C ALA A 283 -28.26 27.32 0.34
N ARG A 284 -28.97 26.33 0.90
CA ARG A 284 -30.35 25.98 0.48
C ARG A 284 -31.44 26.72 1.22
N ALA A 285 -31.14 27.34 2.36
CA ALA A 285 -32.07 28.26 3.00
C ALA A 285 -32.27 29.42 2.03
N SER A 286 -33.41 29.45 1.35
CA SER A 286 -33.81 30.53 0.46
C SER A 286 -33.58 31.85 1.20
N GLN A 287 -32.77 32.73 0.60
CA GLN A 287 -32.52 34.07 1.12
C GLN A 287 -33.85 34.83 1.10
N THR A 288 -34.67 34.60 2.11
CA THR A 288 -35.78 35.45 2.49
C THR A 288 -35.14 36.66 3.16
N ALA A 289 -34.74 37.61 2.32
CA ALA A 289 -34.26 38.89 2.79
C ALA A 289 -35.48 39.71 3.24
N LEU A 290 -35.54 40.03 4.53
CA LEU A 290 -36.41 41.07 5.05
C LEU A 290 -35.80 42.41 4.62
N VAL A 291 -36.36 43.01 3.56
CA VAL A 291 -35.93 44.33 3.10
C VAL A 291 -36.89 45.35 3.70
N PRO A 292 -36.40 46.37 4.42
CA PRO A 292 -37.24 47.45 4.91
C PRO A 292 -37.80 48.22 3.71
N SER A 293 -39.12 48.31 3.59
CA SER A 293 -39.75 49.15 2.57
C SER A 293 -40.14 50.49 3.18
N PHE A 294 -39.69 51.56 2.52
CA PHE A 294 -40.04 52.92 2.87
C PHE A 294 -40.85 53.51 1.71
N GLY A 295 -42.17 53.57 1.87
CA GLY A 295 -43.09 54.18 0.91
C GLY A 295 -43.78 55.40 1.52
N ALA A 296 -44.25 56.33 0.68
CA ALA A 296 -44.94 57.54 1.11
C ALA A 296 -46.21 57.20 1.90
N GLY A 297 -46.08 57.17 3.24
CA GLY A 297 -47.16 56.88 4.19
C GLY A 297 -47.16 55.49 4.82
N VAL A 298 -46.22 54.58 4.49
CA VAL A 298 -46.17 53.23 5.06
C VAL A 298 -44.73 52.81 5.37
N VAL A 299 -44.47 52.48 6.64
CA VAL A 299 -43.23 51.83 7.10
C VAL A 299 -43.55 50.38 7.39
N GLY A 300 -42.91 49.45 6.68
CA GLY A 300 -43.17 48.02 6.83
C GLY A 300 -41.97 47.16 6.46
N LEU A 301 -42.00 45.91 6.91
CA LEU A 301 -41.08 44.86 6.49
C LEU A 301 -41.75 44.07 5.38
N GLN A 302 -41.25 44.20 4.14
CA GLN A 302 -41.74 43.42 3.02
C GLN A 302 -40.93 42.13 2.90
N TRP A 303 -41.62 40.99 2.94
CA TRP A 303 -41.01 39.70 2.68
C TRP A 303 -40.89 39.52 1.17
N SER A 304 -39.67 39.59 0.64
CA SER A 304 -39.41 39.30 -0.77
C SER A 304 -38.61 38.00 -0.86
N GLY A 305 -39.15 37.03 -1.61
CA GLY A 305 -38.50 35.75 -1.88
C GLY A 305 -39.05 35.17 -3.18
N ARG A 306 -38.21 34.44 -3.91
CA ARG A 306 -38.66 33.54 -4.98
C ARG A 306 -39.24 32.30 -4.30
N PHE A 307 -40.56 32.17 -4.33
CA PHE A 307 -41.29 30.96 -3.94
C PHE A 307 -41.31 29.97 -5.09
#